data_AF-A0A838R5I5-F1
#
_entry.id   AF-A0A838R5I5-F1
#
_cell.length_a   1.000
_cell.length_b   1.000
_cell.length_c   1.000
_cell.angle_alpha   90.00
_cell.angle_beta   90.00
_cell.angle_gamma   90.00
#
_symmetry.space_group_name_H-M   'P 1'
#
loop_
_entity.id
_entity.type
_entity.pdbx_description
1 polymer ?
#
loop_
_entity_poly.entity_id
_entity_poly.type
_entity_poly.pdbx_seq_one_letter_code
_entity_poly.pdbx_strand_id
1 'polypeptide(L)'
;MGRVTAVAWPGQLPLAIELAREADRITEWPGLGRRAPEPLRLIVVRDGRVLDSLTSGGAPEWGAAVALPSTRTIVLRADLQDLTRTLRHELAHLALHQEIGVRVPLWFDEGYAAWGAGEWDRLGGLELNLAVVRGAIPSFTELNGALRGSASAADAAYALAVSAVTELARRNPTETLEPLLQRLESGTAFEAAVLATTGLTLDRFEESWQQSVRRRYSLGTWLIAGGGWLVVAAVVLGLLRFRRRADRARREALDEGWEVEPETKGGNELDPTP
;
A
#
# COMPACT_ATOMS: atom_id res chain seq x y z
N MET A 1 6.08 19.04 26.99
CA MET A 1 5.29 20.15 26.42
C MET A 1 3.88 19.63 26.25
N GLY A 2 2.87 20.37 26.70
CA GLY A 2 1.50 19.86 26.66
C GLY A 2 1.39 18.52 27.40
N ARG A 3 0.82 17.50 26.74
CA ARG A 3 0.64 16.15 27.30
C ARG A 3 1.84 15.23 27.06
N VAL A 4 2.80 15.63 26.23
CA VAL A 4 3.97 14.81 25.88
C VAL A 4 5.19 15.21 26.70
N THR A 5 5.74 14.27 27.45
CA THR A 5 7.01 14.45 28.18
C THR A 5 8.16 13.92 27.35
N ALA A 6 9.00 14.82 26.82
CA ALA A 6 10.19 14.48 26.06
C ALA A 6 11.37 14.19 27.02
N VAL A 7 12.02 13.04 26.84
CA VAL A 7 13.23 12.63 27.54
C VAL A 7 14.29 12.29 26.51
N ALA A 8 15.46 12.90 26.59
CA ALA A 8 16.53 12.67 25.65
C ALA A 8 17.89 13.00 26.28
N TRP A 9 18.96 12.47 25.69
CA TRP A 9 20.31 12.93 25.98
C TRP A 9 20.50 14.37 25.48
N PRO A 10 21.47 15.14 26.04
CA PRO A 10 21.65 16.54 25.69
C PRO A 10 21.76 16.81 24.18
N GLY A 11 22.41 15.91 23.43
CA GLY A 11 22.56 16.03 21.97
C GLY A 11 21.29 15.79 21.16
N GLN A 12 20.30 15.09 21.73
CA GLN A 12 19.03 14.74 21.08
C GLN A 12 17.87 15.60 21.58
N LEU A 13 18.10 16.48 22.57
CA LEU A 13 17.04 17.29 23.18
C LEU A 13 16.30 18.20 22.18
N PRO A 14 16.95 18.89 21.22
CA PRO A 14 16.24 19.69 20.23
C PRO A 14 15.29 18.84 19.38
N LEU A 15 15.75 17.67 18.91
CA LEU A 15 14.96 16.73 18.14
C LEU A 15 13.79 16.17 18.96
N ALA A 16 14.03 15.81 20.23
CA ALA A 16 12.99 15.29 21.11
C ALA A 16 11.90 16.31 21.40
N ILE A 17 12.24 17.61 21.50
CA ILE A 17 11.26 18.68 21.64
C ILE A 17 10.41 18.82 20.37
N GLU A 18 11.03 18.76 19.20
CA GLU A 18 10.33 18.81 17.91
C GLU A 18 9.33 17.66 17.77
N LEU A 19 9.81 16.43 17.99
CA LEU A 19 8.98 15.22 17.93
C LEU A 19 7.87 15.24 18.98
N ALA A 20 8.12 15.76 20.19
CA ALA A 20 7.09 15.88 21.21
C ALA A 20 6.01 16.89 20.84
N ARG A 21 6.35 17.97 20.13
CA ARG A 21 5.36 18.92 19.60
C ARG A 21 4.54 18.31 18.49
N GLU A 22 5.16 17.49 17.63
CA GLU A 22 4.43 16.73 16.61
C GLU A 22 3.46 15.75 17.26
N ALA A 23 3.94 14.99 18.26
CA ALA A 23 3.15 14.02 18.98
C ALA A 23 1.98 14.62 19.77
N ASP A 24 2.07 15.88 20.22
CA ASP A 24 1.01 16.56 20.99
C ASP A 24 -0.17 17.05 20.12
N ARG A 25 -0.05 16.96 18.77
CA ARG A 25 -1.09 17.41 17.84
C ARG A 25 -2.30 16.49 17.81
N ILE A 26 -3.47 17.09 17.61
CA ILE A 26 -4.69 16.35 17.28
C ILE A 26 -4.49 15.72 15.90
N THR A 27 -4.63 14.40 15.84
CA THR A 27 -4.43 13.61 14.63
C THR A 27 -5.73 12.90 14.29
N GLU A 28 -6.02 12.79 13.00
CA GLU A 28 -7.15 12.03 12.49
C GLU A 28 -6.68 10.61 12.16
N TRP A 29 -7.31 9.62 12.81
CA TRP A 29 -6.97 8.22 12.66
C TRP A 29 -8.07 7.47 11.91
N PRO A 30 -7.74 6.54 11.00
CA PRO A 30 -8.73 5.77 10.26
C PRO A 30 -9.72 5.08 11.20
N GLY A 31 -11.01 5.37 11.04
CA GLY A 31 -12.09 4.77 11.83
C GLY A 31 -12.23 5.24 13.29
N LEU A 32 -11.20 5.83 13.91
CA LEU A 32 -11.31 6.46 15.23
C LEU A 32 -11.66 7.96 15.12
N GLY A 33 -11.37 8.59 13.99
CA GLY A 33 -11.58 10.03 13.79
C GLY A 33 -10.50 10.85 14.50
N ARG A 34 -10.82 12.11 14.85
CA ARG A 34 -9.87 13.02 15.48
C ARG A 34 -9.63 12.64 16.94
N ARG A 35 -8.38 12.36 17.28
CA ARG A 35 -7.96 12.08 18.65
C ARG A 35 -6.80 12.98 19.04
N ALA A 36 -6.90 13.43 20.28
CA ALA A 36 -5.85 14.16 20.94
C ALA A 36 -5.06 13.15 21.77
N PRO A 37 -3.72 13.21 21.78
CA PRO A 37 -2.90 12.24 22.50
C PRO A 37 -3.17 12.31 24.01
N GLU A 38 -3.22 11.17 24.67
CA GLU A 38 -3.14 11.12 26.12
C GLU A 38 -1.73 11.45 26.64
N PRO A 39 -1.57 11.75 27.94
CA PRO A 39 -0.25 11.95 28.51
C PRO A 39 0.69 10.78 28.23
N LEU A 40 1.78 11.04 27.51
CA LEU A 40 2.74 10.03 27.09
C LEU A 40 4.18 10.50 27.28
N ARG A 41 5.10 9.55 27.43
CA ARG A 41 6.54 9.81 27.54
C ARG A 41 7.23 9.43 26.23
N LEU A 42 7.88 10.40 25.59
CA LEU A 42 8.69 10.18 24.39
C LEU A 42 10.16 10.18 24.78
N ILE A 43 10.82 9.03 24.66
CA ILE A 43 12.24 8.84 24.95
C ILE A 43 12.99 8.79 23.62
N VAL A 44 13.86 9.76 23.34
CA VAL A 44 14.68 9.75 22.13
C VAL A 44 16.08 9.25 22.46
N VAL A 45 16.43 8.09 21.91
CA VAL A 45 17.72 7.42 22.07
C VAL A 45 18.61 7.67 20.87
N ARG A 46 19.93 7.57 21.06
CA ARG A 46 20.89 7.84 19.99
C ARG A 46 20.87 6.79 18.88
N ASP A 47 20.86 5.50 19.26
CA ASP A 47 21.05 4.37 18.35
C ASP A 47 20.34 3.11 18.88
N GLY A 48 20.34 2.05 18.06
CA GLY A 48 19.64 0.79 18.37
C GLY A 48 20.20 0.05 19.59
N ARG A 49 21.50 0.18 19.89
CA ARG A 49 22.11 -0.49 21.05
C ARG A 49 21.53 0.04 22.36
N VAL A 50 21.27 1.35 22.40
CA VAL A 50 20.63 1.98 23.55
C VAL A 50 19.16 1.55 23.65
N LEU A 51 18.45 1.43 22.52
CA LEU A 51 17.07 0.93 22.49
C LEU A 51 16.96 -0.50 23.05
N ASP A 52 17.81 -1.41 22.61
CA ASP A 52 17.82 -2.81 23.05
C ASP A 52 18.08 -2.93 24.56
N SER A 53 18.99 -2.09 25.06
CA SER A 53 19.31 -2.04 26.49
C SER A 53 18.14 -1.57 27.37
N LEU A 54 17.30 -0.66 26.84
CA LEU A 54 16.15 -0.10 27.55
C LEU A 54 14.91 -0.99 27.46
N THR A 55 14.80 -1.79 26.39
CA THR A 55 13.65 -2.65 26.13
C THR A 55 13.86 -4.10 26.57
N SER A 56 15.04 -4.42 27.13
CA SER A 56 15.42 -5.78 27.55
C SER A 56 15.25 -6.83 26.43
N GLY A 57 15.45 -6.43 25.17
CA GLY A 57 15.23 -7.28 23.99
C GLY A 57 13.76 -7.53 23.63
N GLY A 58 12.82 -6.79 24.24
CA GLY A 58 11.40 -6.80 23.88
C GLY A 58 11.06 -5.98 22.63
N ALA A 59 12.00 -5.18 22.14
CA ALA A 59 11.92 -4.54 20.83
C ALA A 59 12.07 -5.61 19.73
N PRO A 60 11.28 -5.57 18.64
CA PRO A 60 11.61 -6.34 17.45
C PRO A 60 13.06 -6.09 17.03
N GLU A 61 13.76 -7.10 16.51
CA GLU A 61 15.19 -7.03 16.15
C GLU A 61 15.49 -5.95 15.08
N TRP A 62 14.45 -5.49 14.37
CA TRP A 62 14.47 -4.43 13.37
C TRP A 62 13.91 -3.08 13.89
N GLY A 63 13.46 -3.04 15.15
CA GLY A 63 12.72 -1.95 15.79
C GLY A 63 13.42 -0.60 15.65
N ALA A 64 12.87 0.24 14.79
CA ALA A 64 13.21 1.65 14.69
C ALA A 64 12.76 2.40 15.96
N ALA A 65 11.64 1.98 16.52
CA ALA A 65 11.03 2.50 17.72
C ALA A 65 10.25 1.38 18.44
N VAL A 66 9.81 1.67 19.66
CA VAL A 66 8.89 0.82 20.42
C VAL A 66 7.89 1.68 21.17
N ALA A 67 6.60 1.46 20.91
CA ALA A 67 5.52 1.86 21.80
C ALA A 67 5.30 0.80 22.90
N LEU A 68 5.18 1.28 24.13
CA LEU A 68 4.73 0.51 25.27
C LEU A 68 3.37 1.07 25.72
N PRO A 69 2.24 0.58 25.16
CA PRO A 69 0.92 1.10 25.46
C PRO A 69 0.57 1.11 26.95
N SER A 70 0.94 0.05 27.68
CA SER A 70 0.68 -0.10 29.13
C SER A 70 1.31 1.01 29.97
N THR A 71 2.41 1.61 29.52
CA THR A 71 3.12 2.69 30.22
C THR A 71 3.06 4.02 29.47
N ARG A 72 2.29 4.10 28.38
CA ARG A 72 2.20 5.24 27.46
C ARG A 72 3.59 5.82 27.13
N THR A 73 4.52 4.94 26.81
CA THR A 73 5.92 5.32 26.53
C THR A 73 6.27 4.97 25.11
N ILE A 74 6.83 5.90 24.36
CA ILE A 74 7.43 5.66 23.05
C ILE A 74 8.93 5.84 23.20
N VAL A 75 9.70 4.85 22.74
CA VAL A 75 11.15 4.96 22.64
C VAL A 75 11.52 5.01 21.16
N LEU A 76 12.13 6.09 20.71
CA LEU A 76 12.42 6.36 19.31
C LEU A 76 13.92 6.60 19.12
N ARG A 77 14.49 5.99 18.10
CA ARG A 77 15.91 6.15 17.76
C ARG A 77 16.14 7.33 16.84
N ALA A 78 17.08 8.21 17.19
CA ALA A 78 17.40 9.42 16.45
C ALA A 78 18.10 9.20 15.10
N ASP A 79 18.71 8.03 14.86
CA ASP A 79 19.44 7.72 13.63
C ASP A 79 18.56 7.27 12.45
N LEU A 80 17.24 7.26 12.63
CA LEU A 80 16.29 6.86 11.60
C LEU A 80 16.12 7.92 10.51
N GLN A 81 15.95 7.46 9.28
CA GLN A 81 15.73 8.36 8.14
C GLN A 81 14.34 9.03 8.16
N ASP A 82 13.31 8.36 8.67
CA ASP A 82 11.92 8.86 8.66
C ASP A 82 11.30 8.80 10.07
N LEU A 83 11.82 9.67 10.94
CA LEU A 83 11.42 9.78 12.34
C LEU A 83 9.94 10.14 12.51
N THR A 84 9.43 11.06 11.70
CA THR A 84 8.04 11.54 11.80
C THR A 84 7.05 10.43 11.47
N ARG A 85 7.31 9.64 10.43
CA ARG A 85 6.48 8.48 10.08
C ARG A 85 6.54 7.41 11.16
N THR A 86 7.75 7.08 11.63
CA THR A 86 7.93 6.10 12.70
C THR A 86 7.18 6.53 13.96
N LEU A 87 7.30 7.79 14.36
CA LEU A 87 6.53 8.36 15.48
C LEU A 87 5.03 8.24 15.25
N ARG A 88 4.54 8.52 14.04
CA ARG A 88 3.12 8.40 13.70
C ARG A 88 2.63 6.96 13.78
N HIS A 89 3.45 5.98 13.39
CA HIS A 89 3.17 4.54 13.57
C HIS A 89 3.00 4.19 15.05
N GLU A 90 3.96 4.60 15.89
CA GLU A 90 3.89 4.35 17.34
C GLU A 90 2.69 5.04 18.00
N LEU A 91 2.35 6.25 17.57
CA LEU A 91 1.16 6.97 18.04
C LEU A 91 -0.15 6.28 17.61
N ALA A 92 -0.17 5.63 16.44
CA ALA A 92 -1.32 4.88 15.99
C ALA A 92 -1.60 3.65 16.86
N HIS A 93 -0.56 2.94 17.30
CA HIS A 93 -0.70 1.89 18.31
C HIS A 93 -1.29 2.44 19.61
N LEU A 94 -0.77 3.56 20.13
CA LEU A 94 -1.31 4.17 21.34
C LEU A 94 -2.78 4.59 21.17
N ALA A 95 -3.13 5.19 20.04
CA ALA A 95 -4.51 5.59 19.75
C ALA A 95 -5.46 4.39 19.67
N LEU A 96 -5.02 3.28 19.08
CA LEU A 96 -5.81 2.05 18.99
C LEU A 96 -6.05 1.43 20.38
N HIS A 97 -4.96 1.23 21.15
CA HIS A 97 -5.01 0.60 22.46
C HIS A 97 -5.58 1.49 23.58
N GLN A 98 -5.73 2.80 23.32
CA GLN A 98 -6.45 3.70 24.22
C GLN A 98 -7.96 3.40 24.22
N GLU A 99 -8.53 3.13 23.05
CA GLU A 99 -9.97 2.93 22.87
C GLU A 99 -10.35 1.44 23.00
N ILE A 100 -9.42 0.54 22.66
CA ILE A 100 -9.71 -0.89 22.57
C ILE A 100 -9.09 -1.65 23.74
N GLY A 101 -9.96 -2.13 24.64
CA GLY A 101 -9.56 -2.98 25.78
C GLY A 101 -9.50 -4.49 25.46
N VAL A 102 -9.94 -4.91 24.27
CA VAL A 102 -9.91 -6.32 23.86
C VAL A 102 -8.63 -6.67 23.11
N ARG A 103 -8.23 -7.94 23.16
CA ARG A 103 -7.08 -8.42 22.40
C ARG A 103 -7.40 -8.46 20.90
N VAL A 104 -6.51 -7.89 20.10
CA VAL A 104 -6.54 -7.96 18.63
C VAL A 104 -5.37 -8.80 18.10
N PRO A 105 -5.49 -9.40 16.89
CA PRO A 105 -4.37 -10.06 16.23
C PRO A 105 -3.24 -9.09 15.87
N LEU A 106 -2.00 -9.57 15.86
CA LEU A 106 -0.82 -8.75 15.57
C LEU A 106 -0.90 -8.09 14.18
N TRP A 107 -1.29 -8.84 13.14
CA TRP A 107 -1.45 -8.30 11.79
C TRP A 107 -2.43 -7.12 11.74
N PHE A 108 -3.45 -7.11 12.59
CA PHE A 108 -4.42 -6.02 12.62
C PHE A 108 -3.82 -4.79 13.29
N ASP A 109 -3.14 -4.98 14.42
CA ASP A 109 -2.47 -3.91 15.17
C ASP A 109 -1.39 -3.23 14.32
N GLU A 110 -0.48 -4.01 13.75
CA GLU A 110 0.60 -3.54 12.87
C GLU A 110 0.05 -2.91 11.58
N GLY A 111 -0.96 -3.55 10.96
CA GLY A 111 -1.58 -3.05 9.74
C GLY A 111 -2.34 -1.74 9.96
N TYR A 112 -2.99 -1.58 11.13
CA TYR A 112 -3.66 -0.36 11.51
C TYR A 112 -2.65 0.78 11.72
N ALA A 113 -1.56 0.50 12.45
CA ALA A 113 -0.53 1.48 12.72
C ALA A 113 0.16 1.98 11.45
N ALA A 114 0.54 1.06 10.56
CA ALA A 114 1.14 1.39 9.27
C ALA A 114 0.16 2.14 8.35
N TRP A 115 -1.14 1.80 8.38
CA TRP A 115 -2.13 2.57 7.64
C TRP A 115 -2.29 3.99 8.19
N GLY A 116 -2.43 4.14 9.51
CA GLY A 116 -2.57 5.43 10.19
C GLY A 116 -1.34 6.33 10.03
N ALA A 117 -0.15 5.74 9.85
CA ALA A 117 1.09 6.44 9.56
C ALA A 117 1.24 6.90 8.10
N GLY A 118 0.32 6.52 7.21
CA GLY A 118 0.37 6.88 5.80
C GLY A 118 1.39 6.06 5.00
N GLU A 119 1.76 4.87 5.47
CA GLU A 119 2.75 4.03 4.78
C GLU A 119 2.22 3.46 3.47
N TRP A 120 0.89 3.47 3.29
CA TRP A 120 0.23 2.96 2.10
C TRP A 120 0.69 3.61 0.79
N ASP A 121 1.00 4.92 0.78
CA ASP A 121 1.39 5.62 -0.45
C ASP A 121 2.74 5.15 -1.01
N ARG A 122 3.62 4.58 -0.17
CA ARG A 122 4.85 3.90 -0.62
C ARG A 122 4.65 2.41 -0.83
N LEU A 123 3.79 1.76 -0.05
CA LEU A 123 3.44 0.34 -0.22
C LEU A 123 2.64 0.06 -1.51
N GLY A 124 1.94 1.07 -2.05
CA GLY A 124 1.33 1.02 -3.38
C GLY A 124 2.33 1.19 -4.53
N GLY A 125 3.52 1.74 -4.26
CA GLY A 125 4.59 2.01 -5.24
C GLY A 125 5.72 0.99 -5.24
N LEU A 126 6.02 0.39 -4.09
CA LEU A 126 6.80 -0.84 -4.03
C LEU A 126 5.85 -1.98 -4.34
N GLU A 127 5.88 -2.44 -5.59
CA GLU A 127 5.55 -3.81 -5.95
C GLU A 127 5.71 -4.71 -4.73
N LEU A 128 4.59 -5.26 -4.24
CA LEU A 128 4.59 -6.23 -3.17
C LEU A 128 5.55 -7.33 -3.63
N ASN A 129 6.76 -7.24 -3.07
CA ASN A 129 8.01 -7.59 -3.73
C ASN A 129 7.90 -9.04 -4.22
N LEU A 130 8.62 -9.38 -5.28
CA LEU A 130 8.69 -10.69 -5.97
C LEU A 130 8.69 -11.98 -5.08
N ALA A 131 8.73 -11.86 -3.76
CA ALA A 131 8.42 -12.87 -2.75
C ALA A 131 7.01 -13.48 -2.89
N VAL A 132 5.94 -12.71 -3.15
CA VAL A 132 4.58 -13.30 -3.33
C VAL A 132 4.46 -14.07 -4.66
N VAL A 133 5.33 -13.76 -5.63
CA VAL A 133 5.43 -14.48 -6.91
C VAL A 133 6.03 -15.89 -6.75
N ARG A 134 6.68 -16.22 -5.61
CA ARG A 134 7.28 -17.55 -5.39
C ARG A 134 6.42 -18.56 -4.63
N GLY A 135 5.21 -18.20 -4.20
CA GLY A 135 4.20 -19.19 -3.81
C GLY A 135 3.52 -18.92 -2.49
N ALA A 136 2.22 -18.61 -2.59
CA ALA A 136 1.24 -18.40 -1.53
C ALA A 136 1.34 -17.07 -0.75
N ILE A 137 0.22 -16.35 -0.74
CA ILE A 137 -0.04 -15.31 0.26
C ILE A 137 -0.20 -16.02 1.60
N PRO A 138 0.46 -15.55 2.67
CA PRO A 138 0.39 -16.19 3.97
C PRO A 138 -1.04 -16.14 4.54
N SER A 139 -1.37 -17.14 5.37
CA SER A 139 -2.44 -17.02 6.36
C SER A 139 -2.12 -15.92 7.38
N PHE A 140 -3.11 -15.46 8.13
CA PHE A 140 -2.92 -14.51 9.23
C PHE A 140 -2.03 -15.08 10.32
N THR A 141 -2.02 -16.41 10.52
CA THR A 141 -1.10 -17.05 11.47
C THR A 141 0.35 -16.92 10.98
N GLU A 142 0.61 -17.23 9.72
CA GLU A 142 1.95 -17.07 9.12
C GLU A 142 2.35 -15.59 9.04
N LEU A 143 1.40 -14.69 8.75
CA LEU A 143 1.63 -13.25 8.72
C LEU A 143 2.02 -12.72 10.11
N ASN A 144 1.33 -13.15 11.16
CA ASN A 144 1.73 -12.84 12.54
C ASN A 144 3.14 -13.36 12.87
N GLY A 145 3.52 -14.51 12.33
CA GLY A 145 4.88 -15.04 12.46
C GLY A 145 5.91 -14.18 11.72
N ALA A 146 5.62 -13.78 10.49
CA ALA A 146 6.48 -12.95 9.66
C ALA A 146 6.71 -11.55 10.25
N LEU A 147 5.68 -10.94 10.85
CA LEU A 147 5.79 -9.65 11.55
C LEU A 147 6.71 -9.71 12.78
N ARG A 148 6.86 -10.89 13.40
CA ARG A 148 7.82 -11.12 14.50
C ARG A 148 9.22 -11.48 14.02
N GLY A 149 9.40 -11.66 12.71
CA GLY A 149 10.65 -12.10 12.10
C GLY A 149 11.66 -10.97 11.84
N SER A 150 12.59 -11.20 10.91
CA SER A 150 13.71 -10.30 10.63
C SER A 150 13.35 -9.11 9.72
N ALA A 151 14.18 -8.06 9.78
CA ALA A 151 14.01 -6.78 9.06
C ALA A 151 13.67 -6.92 7.56
N SER A 152 14.30 -7.86 6.86
CA SER A 152 14.11 -8.04 5.40
C SER A 152 12.78 -8.69 5.01
N ALA A 153 12.14 -9.43 5.93
CA ALA A 153 10.82 -10.01 5.74
C ALA A 153 9.70 -9.08 6.25
N ALA A 154 10.04 -8.13 7.12
CA ALA A 154 9.10 -7.23 7.78
C ALA A 154 8.35 -6.32 6.79
N ASP A 155 9.04 -5.66 5.84
CA ASP A 155 8.39 -4.71 4.93
C ASP A 155 7.23 -5.32 4.12
N ALA A 156 7.41 -6.54 3.62
CA ALA A 156 6.36 -7.25 2.89
C ALA A 156 5.21 -7.71 3.81
N ALA A 157 5.53 -8.11 5.05
CA ALA A 157 4.53 -8.47 6.05
C ALA A 157 3.70 -7.24 6.46
N TYR A 158 4.33 -6.09 6.66
CA TYR A 158 3.66 -4.80 6.89
C TYR A 158 2.73 -4.43 5.73
N ALA A 159 3.22 -4.55 4.48
CA ALA A 159 2.41 -4.33 3.29
C ALA A 159 1.13 -5.19 3.28
N LEU A 160 1.29 -6.48 3.56
CA LEU A 160 0.18 -7.44 3.60
C LEU A 160 -0.79 -7.13 4.74
N ALA A 161 -0.28 -6.79 5.93
CA ALA A 161 -1.08 -6.39 7.08
C ALA A 161 -1.95 -5.16 6.77
N VAL A 162 -1.37 -4.10 6.19
CA VAL A 162 -2.12 -2.92 5.74
C VAL A 162 -3.16 -3.30 4.68
N SER A 163 -2.81 -4.18 3.75
CA SER A 163 -3.76 -4.63 2.71
C SER A 163 -4.98 -5.36 3.33
N ALA A 164 -4.78 -6.14 4.39
CA ALA A 164 -5.86 -6.83 5.10
C ALA A 164 -6.73 -5.84 5.87
N VAL A 165 -6.12 -4.88 6.58
CA VAL A 165 -6.86 -3.84 7.32
C VAL A 165 -7.69 -2.95 6.38
N THR A 166 -7.13 -2.55 5.24
CA THR A 166 -7.88 -1.76 4.25
C THR A 166 -8.98 -2.57 3.57
N GLU A 167 -8.80 -3.89 3.42
CA GLU A 167 -9.86 -4.79 2.92
C GLU A 167 -10.98 -4.96 3.94
N LEU A 168 -10.67 -5.02 5.25
CA LEU A 168 -11.70 -4.95 6.30
C LEU A 168 -12.49 -3.65 6.21
N ALA A 169 -11.80 -2.51 6.09
CA ALA A 169 -12.45 -1.21 5.97
C ALA A 169 -13.43 -1.18 4.79
N ARG A 170 -12.98 -1.63 3.59
CA ARG A 170 -13.81 -1.70 2.38
C ARG A 170 -15.05 -2.58 2.51
N ARG A 171 -15.01 -3.61 3.36
CA ARG A 171 -16.11 -4.57 3.53
C ARG A 171 -17.10 -4.19 4.61
N ASN A 172 -16.72 -3.27 5.48
CA ASN A 172 -17.65 -2.76 6.48
C ASN A 172 -18.77 -1.94 5.79
N PRO A 173 -19.95 -1.81 6.40
CA PRO A 173 -21.10 -1.16 5.77
C PRO A 173 -20.88 0.31 5.39
N THR A 174 -19.97 0.98 6.11
CA THR A 174 -19.60 2.39 5.88
C THR A 174 -18.37 2.55 4.99
N GLU A 175 -17.78 1.45 4.51
CA GLU A 175 -16.46 1.43 3.84
C GLU A 175 -15.32 2.03 4.69
N THR A 176 -15.51 2.07 6.02
CA THR A 176 -14.52 2.52 7.01
C THR A 176 -14.31 1.48 8.10
N LEU A 177 -13.25 1.59 8.91
CA LEU A 177 -13.07 0.73 10.08
C LEU A 177 -14.01 1.07 11.24
N GLU A 178 -14.69 2.21 11.21
CA GLU A 178 -15.47 2.73 12.34
C GLU A 178 -16.45 1.70 12.93
N PRO A 179 -17.28 0.96 12.15
CA PRO A 179 -18.21 -0.02 12.72
C PRO A 179 -17.51 -1.18 13.44
N LEU A 180 -16.32 -1.57 12.97
CA LEU A 180 -15.51 -2.60 13.61
C LEU A 180 -14.95 -2.06 14.94
N LEU A 181 -14.33 -0.89 14.91
CA LEU A 181 -13.68 -0.29 16.08
C LEU A 181 -14.70 0.01 17.19
N GLN A 182 -15.89 0.51 16.87
CA GLN A 182 -16.98 0.72 17.84
C GLN A 182 -17.39 -0.57 18.56
N ARG A 183 -17.34 -1.72 17.88
CA ARG A 183 -17.63 -3.02 18.52
C ARG A 183 -16.47 -3.49 19.41
N LEU A 184 -15.24 -3.25 19.00
CA LEU A 184 -14.06 -3.58 19.81
C LEU A 184 -14.01 -2.71 21.07
N GLU A 185 -14.34 -1.43 20.95
CA GLU A 185 -14.49 -0.47 22.06
C GLU A 185 -15.56 -0.93 23.06
N SER A 186 -16.68 -1.50 22.58
CA SER A 186 -17.74 -2.05 23.45
C SER A 186 -17.39 -3.39 24.10
N GLY A 187 -16.17 -3.91 23.90
CA GLY A 187 -15.72 -5.16 24.50
C GLY A 187 -16.01 -6.41 23.68
N THR A 188 -16.49 -6.28 22.44
CA THR A 188 -16.74 -7.43 21.56
C THR A 188 -15.41 -8.06 21.15
N ALA A 189 -15.28 -9.38 21.25
CA ALA A 189 -14.10 -10.10 20.79
C ALA A 189 -13.85 -9.88 19.29
N PHE A 190 -12.58 -9.83 18.88
CA PHE A 190 -12.19 -9.44 17.52
C PHE A 190 -12.89 -10.24 16.41
N GLU A 191 -12.91 -11.56 16.52
CA GLU A 191 -13.57 -12.44 15.53
C GLU A 191 -15.08 -12.19 15.44
N ALA A 192 -15.73 -11.97 16.59
CA ALA A 192 -17.16 -11.67 16.64
C ALA A 192 -17.46 -10.28 16.05
N ALA A 193 -16.57 -9.30 16.25
CA ALA A 193 -16.68 -7.99 15.64
C ALA A 193 -16.55 -8.06 14.11
N VAL A 194 -15.54 -8.79 13.60
CA VAL A 194 -15.36 -9.01 12.15
C VAL A 194 -16.59 -9.68 11.53
N LEU A 195 -17.12 -10.73 12.17
CA LEU A 195 -18.32 -11.40 11.71
C LEU A 195 -19.53 -10.45 11.68
N ALA A 196 -19.71 -9.66 12.74
CA ALA A 196 -20.85 -8.78 12.86
C ALA A 196 -20.82 -7.58 11.90
N THR A 197 -19.65 -7.15 11.43
CA THR A 197 -19.54 -6.01 10.51
C THR A 197 -19.38 -6.42 9.05
N THR A 198 -18.70 -7.52 8.77
CA THR A 198 -18.43 -7.98 7.39
C THR A 198 -19.36 -9.09 6.92
N GLY A 199 -20.05 -9.76 7.85
CA GLY A 199 -20.83 -10.98 7.58
C GLY A 199 -19.98 -12.23 7.34
N LEU A 200 -18.66 -12.15 7.51
CA LEU A 200 -17.71 -13.25 7.30
C LEU A 200 -17.05 -13.66 8.62
N THR A 201 -16.92 -14.96 8.86
CA THR A 201 -15.99 -15.43 9.89
C THR A 201 -14.57 -15.02 9.54
N LEU A 202 -13.68 -14.94 10.53
CA LEU A 202 -12.30 -14.52 10.30
C LEU A 202 -11.59 -15.38 9.23
N ASP A 203 -11.83 -16.70 9.24
CA ASP A 203 -11.28 -17.63 8.23
C ASP A 203 -11.81 -17.33 6.81
N ARG A 204 -13.11 -17.04 6.68
CA ARG A 204 -13.70 -16.69 5.37
C ARG A 204 -13.23 -15.32 4.89
N PHE A 205 -13.01 -14.40 5.81
CA PHE A 205 -12.39 -13.13 5.49
C PHE A 205 -10.96 -13.33 4.99
N GLU A 206 -10.16 -14.16 5.67
CA GLU A 206 -8.80 -14.51 5.25
C GLU A 206 -8.76 -15.06 3.82
N GLU A 207 -9.56 -16.10 3.54
CA GLU A 207 -9.67 -16.70 2.20
C GLU A 207 -10.03 -15.66 1.13
N SER A 208 -10.99 -14.78 1.45
CA SER A 208 -11.48 -13.76 0.52
C SER A 208 -10.46 -12.65 0.27
N TRP A 209 -9.75 -12.21 1.32
CA TRP A 209 -8.64 -11.26 1.22
C TRP A 209 -7.48 -11.85 0.40
N GLN A 210 -7.07 -13.09 0.66
CA GLN A 210 -6.05 -13.75 -0.14
C GLN A 210 -6.43 -13.80 -1.62
N GLN A 211 -7.69 -14.10 -1.95
CA GLN A 211 -8.17 -14.07 -3.33
C GLN A 211 -8.13 -12.67 -3.95
N SER A 212 -8.51 -11.62 -3.21
CA SER A 212 -8.50 -10.25 -3.72
C SER A 212 -7.08 -9.76 -4.01
N VAL A 213 -6.14 -10.08 -3.12
CA VAL A 213 -4.70 -9.85 -3.29
C VAL A 213 -4.21 -10.60 -4.54
N ARG A 214 -4.46 -11.91 -4.68
CA ARG A 214 -4.05 -12.69 -5.89
C ARG A 214 -4.57 -12.06 -7.19
N ARG A 215 -5.83 -11.66 -7.24
CA ARG A 215 -6.44 -11.06 -8.44
C ARG A 215 -5.76 -9.75 -8.82
N ARG A 216 -5.53 -8.87 -7.84
CA ARG A 216 -4.87 -7.57 -8.07
C ARG A 216 -3.45 -7.74 -8.61
N TYR A 217 -2.71 -8.71 -8.08
CA TYR A 217 -1.37 -9.03 -8.60
C TYR A 217 -1.42 -9.69 -9.97
N SER A 218 -2.29 -10.66 -10.22
CA SER A 218 -2.40 -11.30 -11.55
C SER A 218 -2.69 -10.30 -12.68
N LEU A 219 -3.48 -9.25 -12.42
CA LEU A 219 -3.75 -8.18 -13.38
C LEU A 219 -2.51 -7.31 -13.61
N GLY A 220 -1.80 -6.95 -12.53
CA GLY A 220 -0.54 -6.21 -12.62
C GLY A 220 0.53 -6.99 -13.39
N THR A 221 0.73 -8.27 -13.08
CA THR A 221 1.67 -9.14 -13.80
C THR A 221 1.27 -9.31 -15.26
N TRP A 222 -0.02 -9.45 -15.60
CA TRP A 222 -0.47 -9.57 -16.99
C TRP A 222 -0.23 -8.29 -17.81
N LEU A 223 -0.45 -7.12 -17.22
CA LEU A 223 -0.19 -5.83 -17.87
C LEU A 223 1.30 -5.64 -18.18
N ILE A 224 2.17 -5.99 -17.23
CA ILE A 224 3.64 -5.85 -17.35
C ILE A 224 4.24 -6.96 -18.24
N ALA A 225 3.75 -8.20 -18.16
CA ALA A 225 4.32 -9.35 -18.85
C ALA A 225 3.90 -9.52 -20.33
N GLY A 226 3.07 -8.63 -20.89
CA GLY A 226 2.76 -8.66 -22.33
C GLY A 226 1.32 -8.32 -22.72
N GLY A 227 0.36 -8.39 -21.79
CA GLY A 227 -1.04 -8.08 -22.06
C GLY A 227 -1.28 -6.62 -22.46
N GLY A 228 -0.50 -5.69 -21.89
CA GLY A 228 -0.52 -4.28 -22.30
C GLY A 228 -0.13 -4.08 -23.76
N TRP A 229 0.82 -4.85 -24.27
CA TRP A 229 1.23 -4.81 -25.68
C TRP A 229 0.12 -5.30 -26.62
N LEU A 230 -0.70 -6.26 -26.21
CA LEU A 230 -1.86 -6.70 -27.00
C LEU A 230 -2.94 -5.62 -27.13
N VAL A 231 -3.19 -4.86 -26.05
CA VAL A 231 -4.12 -3.71 -26.08
C VAL A 231 -3.60 -2.61 -27.01
N VAL A 232 -2.31 -2.25 -26.89
CA VAL A 232 -1.67 -1.27 -27.79
C VAL A 232 -1.73 -1.75 -29.24
N ALA A 233 -1.41 -3.02 -29.50
CA ALA A 233 -1.48 -3.61 -30.84
C ALA A 233 -2.91 -3.56 -31.41
N ALA A 234 -3.93 -3.86 -30.60
CA ALA A 234 -5.33 -3.81 -31.01
C ALA A 234 -5.79 -2.38 -31.35
N VAL A 235 -5.39 -1.38 -30.55
CA VAL A 235 -5.67 0.04 -30.81
C VAL A 235 -5.00 0.49 -32.11
N VAL A 236 -3.72 0.16 -32.30
CA VAL A 236 -2.98 0.48 -33.53
C VAL A 236 -3.64 -0.19 -34.74
N LEU A 237 -3.99 -1.47 -34.67
CA LEU A 237 -4.70 -2.18 -35.74
C LEU A 237 -6.08 -1.56 -36.03
N GLY A 238 -6.83 -1.16 -35.00
CA GLY A 238 -8.11 -0.47 -35.14
C GLY A 238 -7.97 0.88 -35.86
N LEU A 239 -7.00 1.69 -35.45
CA LEU A 239 -6.68 2.97 -36.09
C LEU A 239 -6.21 2.77 -37.54
N LEU A 240 -5.35 1.79 -37.81
CA LEU A 240 -4.89 1.47 -39.16
C LEU A 240 -6.05 0.98 -40.03
N ARG A 241 -6.97 0.17 -39.50
CA ARG A 241 -8.15 -0.30 -40.24
C ARG A 241 -9.11 0.85 -40.52
N PHE A 242 -9.32 1.75 -39.56
CA PHE A 242 -10.12 2.96 -39.72
C PHE A 242 -9.53 3.88 -40.80
N ARG A 243 -8.23 4.17 -40.73
CA ARG A 243 -7.51 4.95 -41.74
C ARG A 243 -7.56 4.29 -43.11
N ARG A 244 -7.31 2.97 -43.20
CA ARG A 244 -7.42 2.24 -44.48
C ARG A 244 -8.84 2.27 -45.04
N ARG A 245 -9.88 2.24 -44.21
CA ARG A 245 -11.27 2.38 -44.67
C ARG A 245 -11.57 3.79 -45.19
N ALA A 246 -11.11 4.82 -44.49
CA ALA A 246 -11.26 6.21 -44.89
C ALA A 246 -10.46 6.53 -46.17
N ASP A 247 -9.24 6.01 -46.28
CA ASP A 247 -8.37 6.19 -47.44
C ASP A 247 -8.83 5.37 -48.66
N ARG A 248 -9.57 4.26 -48.46
CA ARG A 248 -10.14 3.48 -49.56
C ARG A 248 -11.15 4.31 -50.36
N ALA A 249 -12.03 5.01 -49.65
CA ALA A 249 -12.99 5.96 -50.26
C ALA A 249 -12.29 7.08 -51.05
N ARG A 250 -11.06 7.45 -50.65
CA ARG A 250 -10.26 8.48 -51.34
C ARG A 250 -9.46 7.93 -52.52
N ARG A 251 -9.05 6.66 -52.49
CA ARG A 251 -8.36 5.98 -53.60
C ARG A 251 -9.31 5.58 -54.73
N GLU A 252 -10.52 5.14 -54.40
CA GLU A 252 -11.58 4.88 -55.39
C GLU A 252 -11.88 6.14 -56.23
N ALA A 253 -11.84 7.32 -55.61
CA ALA A 253 -11.99 8.60 -56.31
C ALA A 253 -10.78 9.03 -57.18
N LEU A 254 -9.61 8.38 -57.04
CA LEU A 254 -8.41 8.66 -57.84
C LEU A 254 -8.27 7.68 -59.03
N ASP A 255 -8.75 6.43 -58.90
CA ASP A 255 -8.73 5.44 -59.98
C ASP A 255 -9.73 5.77 -61.11
N GLU A 256 -10.79 6.54 -60.84
CA GLU A 256 -11.69 7.06 -61.88
C GLU A 256 -11.03 8.14 -62.78
N GLY A 257 -9.84 8.65 -62.42
CA GLY A 257 -9.19 9.78 -63.09
C GLY A 257 -7.96 9.46 -63.94
N TRP A 258 -7.50 8.20 -64.02
CA TRP A 258 -6.26 7.84 -64.72
C TRP A 258 -6.45 6.63 -65.66
N GLU A 259 -7.14 6.83 -66.78
CA GLU A 259 -6.94 5.99 -67.97
C GLU A 259 -5.61 6.38 -68.61
N VAL A 260 -4.63 5.46 -68.61
CA VAL A 260 -3.40 5.64 -69.39
C VAL A 260 -3.75 5.39 -70.86
N GLU A 261 -3.84 6.47 -71.64
CA GLU A 261 -4.07 6.40 -73.09
C GLU A 261 -2.87 5.67 -73.76
N PRO A 262 -3.09 4.63 -74.58
CA PRO A 262 -2.00 3.90 -75.22
C PRO A 262 -1.29 4.79 -76.26
N GLU A 263 0.03 4.92 -76.15
CA GLU A 263 0.87 5.66 -77.11
C GLU A 263 0.64 5.19 -78.55
N THR A 264 0.06 6.06 -79.39
CA THR A 264 -0.11 5.83 -80.83
C THR A 264 1.24 5.93 -81.54
N LYS A 265 1.93 4.81 -81.77
CA LYS A 265 3.03 4.74 -82.74
C LYS A 265 2.49 4.70 -84.17
N GLY A 266 2.22 5.88 -84.73
CA GLY A 266 2.02 6.09 -86.17
C GLY A 266 3.12 6.97 -86.72
N GLY A 267 4.07 6.40 -87.48
CA GLY A 267 5.20 7.15 -88.02
C GLY A 267 6.07 6.36 -88.99
N ASN A 268 5.60 6.28 -90.23
CA ASN A 268 6.30 6.09 -91.51
C ASN A 268 7.28 4.92 -91.70
N GLU A 269 6.80 3.96 -92.48
CA GLU A 269 7.55 3.03 -93.31
C GLU A 269 8.29 3.81 -94.42
N LEU A 270 9.62 3.76 -94.42
CA LEU A 270 10.45 4.11 -95.58
C LEU A 270 11.25 2.87 -95.95
N ASP A 271 10.83 2.27 -97.05
CA ASP A 271 11.42 1.08 -97.68
C ASP A 271 12.80 1.41 -98.28
N PRO A 272 13.87 0.64 -97.97
CA PRO A 272 15.18 0.85 -98.56
C PRO A 272 15.47 -0.17 -99.67
N THR A 273 15.72 0.27 -100.90
CA THR A 273 16.69 -0.38 -101.82
C THR A 273 17.04 0.52 -103.01
N PRO A 274 18.22 0.36 -103.65
CA PRO A 274 19.56 0.07 -103.12
C PRO A 274 20.50 1.30 -103.16
#